data_AF-A0A353BZ24-F1
#
_entry.id   AF-A0A353BZ24-F1
#
_cell.length_a   1.000
_cell.length_b   1.000
_cell.length_c   1.000
_cell.angle_alpha   90.00
_cell.angle_beta   90.00
_cell.angle_gamma   90.00
#
_symmetry.space_group_name_H-M   'P 1'
#
loop_
_entity.id
_entity.type
_entity.pdbx_description
1 polymer ?
#
loop_
_entity_poly.entity_id
_entity_poly.type
_entity_poly.pdbx_seq_one_letter_code
_entity_poly.pdbx_strand_id
1 'polypeptide(L)'
;MFIDCHMHAFADKIADKAVTQLINYYKMPTQYGGRLDDVMTAAAAAGLDGLVLLVAATKPEQVKPANDWVLSMFHHYQKQRRESLPKPKIAHFGTFHVDDPDWLSEIKRLRSAGIKGIKLHPEFQSIDLANPKLMPFFEEVKDDFVLMIHVGDPKVSPNNLSTPKKIANILDNFPGIKIIAAHLGGLYFWEDVYSLLAGRDLYFDISSSLEFMDQDLARRIIAKHDIEKILFGSDFPLKSPLQEFEVLDRIPWLSSMEKERILGLNCAELLPELKL
;
A
#
# COMPACT_ATOMS: atom_id res chain seq x y z
N MET A 1 -18.21 2.99 6.40
CA MET A 1 -17.33 1.85 6.03
C MET A 1 -15.91 2.25 6.41
N PHE A 2 -15.17 1.37 7.09
CA PHE A 2 -13.79 1.66 7.51
C PHE A 2 -12.83 0.59 6.98
N ILE A 3 -11.97 0.97 6.02
CA ILE A 3 -11.04 0.07 5.34
C ILE A 3 -9.62 0.63 5.41
N ASP A 4 -8.68 -0.19 5.84
CA ASP A 4 -7.26 0.14 5.83
C ASP A 4 -6.57 -0.45 4.60
N CYS A 5 -6.15 0.40 3.65
CA CYS A 5 -5.49 -0.08 2.44
C CYS A 5 -3.97 -0.30 2.60
N HIS A 6 -3.40 -0.10 3.78
CA HIS A 6 -1.96 -0.14 3.99
C HIS A 6 -1.58 -0.85 5.30
N MET A 7 -1.78 -2.17 5.36
CA MET A 7 -1.33 -2.98 6.49
C MET A 7 -0.33 -4.04 6.04
N HIS A 8 0.84 -4.09 6.68
CA HIS A 8 1.84 -5.12 6.43
C HIS A 8 1.67 -6.28 7.39
N ALA A 9 1.85 -7.49 6.87
CA ALA A 9 2.05 -8.68 7.70
C ALA A 9 3.24 -9.47 7.20
N PHE A 10 3.89 -10.17 8.12
CA PHE A 10 5.07 -10.97 7.87
C PHE A 10 4.83 -12.39 8.36
N ALA A 11 5.36 -13.38 7.64
CA ALA A 11 5.35 -14.75 8.10
C ALA A 11 6.03 -14.87 9.47
N ASP A 12 5.48 -15.69 10.37
CA ASP A 12 5.88 -15.76 11.79
C ASP A 12 7.39 -15.85 12.02
N LYS A 13 8.07 -16.64 11.18
CA LYS A 13 9.52 -16.88 11.25
C LYS A 13 10.38 -15.64 10.99
N ILE A 14 9.84 -14.60 10.36
CA ILE A 14 10.55 -13.36 10.04
C ILE A 14 9.95 -12.10 10.68
N ALA A 15 8.78 -12.19 11.32
CA ALA A 15 8.04 -11.01 11.78
C ALA A 15 8.85 -10.11 12.71
N ASP A 16 9.47 -10.66 13.76
CA ASP A 16 10.24 -9.84 14.73
C ASP A 16 11.44 -9.16 14.06
N LYS A 17 12.10 -9.85 13.14
CA LYS A 17 13.22 -9.29 12.37
C LYS A 17 12.75 -8.17 11.44
N ALA A 18 11.63 -8.35 10.76
CA ALA A 18 11.05 -7.36 9.86
C ALA A 18 10.64 -6.09 10.62
N VAL A 19 9.94 -6.23 11.76
CA VAL A 19 9.56 -5.10 12.62
C VAL A 19 10.81 -4.39 13.17
N THR A 20 11.81 -5.15 13.64
CA THR A 20 13.09 -4.57 14.10
C THR A 20 13.78 -3.78 12.99
N GLN A 21 13.76 -4.29 11.76
CA GLN A 21 14.32 -3.58 10.61
C GLN A 21 13.56 -2.28 10.32
N LEU A 22 12.22 -2.30 10.33
CA LEU A 22 11.39 -1.11 10.17
C LEU A 22 11.73 -0.03 11.20
N ILE A 23 11.73 -0.40 12.49
CA ILE A 23 12.08 0.51 13.59
C ILE A 23 13.47 1.11 13.39
N ASN A 24 14.45 0.26 13.07
CA ASN A 24 15.83 0.69 12.89
C ASN A 24 16.04 1.58 11.66
N TYR A 25 15.28 1.36 10.59
CA TYR A 25 15.39 2.12 9.35
C TYR A 25 14.74 3.49 9.50
N TYR A 26 13.45 3.52 9.88
CA TYR A 26 12.68 4.76 9.99
C TYR A 26 12.91 5.53 11.30
N LYS A 27 13.61 4.93 12.27
CA LYS A 27 13.81 5.48 13.62
C LYS A 27 12.49 5.77 14.35
N MET A 28 11.45 5.00 14.01
CA MET A 28 10.12 5.09 14.59
C MET A 28 9.87 3.86 15.46
N PRO A 29 9.81 4.00 16.80
CA PRO A 29 9.46 2.88 17.65
C PRO A 29 7.99 2.49 17.43
N THR A 30 7.71 1.18 17.51
CA THR A 30 6.35 0.66 17.56
C THR A 30 6.23 -0.39 18.66
N GLN A 31 5.05 -0.45 19.27
CA GLN A 31 4.69 -1.49 20.23
C GLN A 31 4.01 -2.69 19.56
N TYR A 32 3.65 -2.56 18.29
CA TYR A 32 2.92 -3.60 17.57
C TYR A 32 3.89 -4.62 16.96
N GLY A 33 3.47 -5.89 16.99
CA GLY A 33 4.10 -6.93 16.20
C GLY A 33 3.68 -6.84 14.73
N GLY A 34 4.28 -7.68 13.89
CA GLY A 34 4.00 -7.71 12.45
C GLY A 34 3.45 -9.05 11.96
N ARG A 35 2.97 -9.92 12.85
CA ARG A 35 2.34 -11.19 12.46
C ARG A 35 0.92 -10.94 11.98
N LEU A 36 0.34 -11.92 11.30
CA LEU A 36 -1.07 -11.86 10.88
C LEU A 36 -2.01 -11.64 12.08
N ASP A 37 -1.78 -12.32 13.20
CA ASP A 37 -2.60 -12.16 14.41
C ASP A 37 -2.52 -10.73 15.00
N ASP A 38 -1.36 -10.06 14.88
CA ASP A 38 -1.21 -8.66 15.29
C ASP A 38 -2.06 -7.75 14.41
N VAL A 39 -2.05 -7.98 13.08
CA VAL A 39 -2.89 -7.27 12.12
C VAL A 39 -4.37 -7.48 12.43
N MET A 40 -4.80 -8.73 12.65
CA MET A 40 -6.20 -9.04 12.93
C MET A 40 -6.65 -8.44 14.27
N THR A 41 -5.78 -8.42 15.28
CA THR A 41 -6.04 -7.77 16.57
C THR A 41 -6.21 -6.27 16.41
N ALA A 42 -5.30 -5.60 15.69
CA ALA A 42 -5.37 -4.17 15.42
C ALA A 42 -6.61 -3.81 14.60
N ALA A 43 -6.94 -4.61 13.59
CA ALA A 43 -8.14 -4.42 12.76
C ALA A 43 -9.43 -4.57 13.56
N ALA A 44 -9.52 -5.58 14.43
CA ALA A 44 -10.66 -5.79 15.31
C ALA A 44 -10.82 -4.65 16.33
N ALA A 45 -9.72 -4.21 16.94
CA ALA A 45 -9.73 -3.09 17.89
C ALA A 45 -10.18 -1.77 17.24
N ALA A 46 -9.80 -1.54 15.97
CA ALA A 46 -10.24 -0.39 15.20
C ALA A 46 -11.67 -0.52 14.63
N GLY A 47 -12.25 -1.72 14.66
CA GLY A 47 -13.55 -1.98 14.05
C GLY A 47 -13.54 -1.97 12.53
N LEU A 48 -12.42 -2.34 11.89
CA LEU A 48 -12.30 -2.34 10.43
C LEU A 48 -13.34 -3.26 9.77
N ASP A 49 -13.97 -2.75 8.72
CA ASP A 49 -14.82 -3.52 7.81
C ASP A 49 -13.99 -4.28 6.78
N GLY A 50 -12.81 -3.76 6.42
CA GLY A 50 -11.88 -4.41 5.51
C GLY A 50 -10.44 -3.93 5.66
N LEU A 51 -9.51 -4.67 5.06
CA LEU A 51 -8.11 -4.27 4.97
C LEU A 51 -7.44 -4.84 3.72
N VAL A 52 -6.35 -4.22 3.32
CA VAL A 52 -5.41 -4.74 2.32
C VAL A 52 -4.15 -5.22 3.03
N LEU A 53 -3.87 -6.52 2.88
CA LEU A 53 -2.72 -7.19 3.46
C LEU A 53 -1.53 -7.15 2.48
N LEU A 54 -0.45 -6.51 2.90
CA LEU A 54 0.72 -6.23 2.07
C LEU A 54 1.93 -7.04 2.52
N VAL A 55 2.72 -7.51 1.54
CA VAL A 55 3.99 -8.22 1.74
C VAL A 55 4.98 -7.73 0.69
N ALA A 56 6.23 -7.48 1.07
CA ALA A 56 7.30 -7.16 0.13
C ALA A 56 8.49 -8.12 0.31
N ALA A 57 8.81 -8.88 -0.73
CA ALA A 57 10.04 -9.68 -0.81
C ALA A 57 11.23 -8.76 -1.04
N THR A 58 12.12 -8.64 -0.05
CA THR A 58 13.29 -7.75 -0.11
C THR A 58 14.43 -8.30 -0.97
N LYS A 59 14.32 -9.56 -1.42
CA LYS A 59 15.30 -10.22 -2.29
C LYS A 59 14.62 -11.11 -3.32
N PRO A 60 15.27 -11.40 -4.47
CA PRO A 60 14.74 -12.29 -5.51
C PRO A 60 14.29 -13.65 -4.98
N GLU A 61 15.14 -14.33 -4.19
CA GLU A 61 14.87 -15.67 -3.66
C GLU A 61 13.69 -15.72 -2.67
N GLN A 62 13.18 -14.55 -2.24
CA GLN A 62 12.04 -14.44 -1.34
C GLN A 62 10.70 -14.31 -2.06
N VAL A 63 10.66 -14.02 -3.36
CA VAL A 63 9.41 -13.79 -4.09
C VAL A 63 8.48 -15.00 -4.01
N LYS A 64 8.95 -16.16 -4.44
CA LYS A 64 8.17 -17.40 -4.39
C LYS A 64 7.68 -17.76 -2.97
N PRO A 65 8.55 -17.86 -1.93
CA PRO A 65 8.07 -18.21 -0.59
C PRO A 65 7.16 -17.14 0.03
N ALA A 66 7.32 -15.85 -0.30
CA ALA A 66 6.40 -14.80 0.13
C ALA A 66 5.03 -14.97 -0.53
N ASN A 67 4.99 -15.19 -1.85
CA ASN A 67 3.76 -15.44 -2.58
C ASN A 67 3.08 -16.77 -2.18
N ASP A 68 3.85 -17.81 -1.85
CA ASP A 68 3.33 -19.06 -1.26
C ASP A 68 2.59 -18.78 0.06
N TRP A 69 3.17 -17.94 0.91
CA TRP A 69 2.55 -17.54 2.18
C TRP A 69 1.27 -16.72 1.94
N VAL A 70 1.33 -15.70 1.07
CA VAL A 70 0.15 -14.90 0.67
C VAL A 70 -0.98 -15.78 0.15
N LEU A 71 -0.69 -16.73 -0.75
CA LEU A 71 -1.68 -17.64 -1.31
C LEU A 71 -2.27 -18.58 -0.25
N SER A 72 -1.47 -19.05 0.71
CA SER A 72 -1.98 -19.89 1.79
C SER A 72 -2.99 -19.15 2.68
N MET A 73 -2.70 -17.88 3.03
CA MET A 73 -3.64 -17.03 3.76
C MET A 73 -4.89 -16.74 2.93
N PHE A 74 -4.70 -16.38 1.65
CA PHE A 74 -5.80 -16.13 0.74
C PHE A 74 -6.74 -17.33 0.62
N HIS A 75 -6.21 -18.53 0.39
CA HIS A 75 -7.03 -19.75 0.29
C HIS A 75 -7.74 -20.08 1.61
N HIS A 76 -7.07 -19.90 2.75
CA HIS A 76 -7.70 -20.06 4.05
C HIS A 76 -8.86 -19.08 4.24
N TYR A 77 -8.64 -17.80 3.94
CA TYR A 77 -9.65 -16.75 4.02
C TYR A 77 -10.82 -16.99 3.04
N GLN A 78 -10.55 -17.43 1.81
CA GLN A 78 -11.60 -17.79 0.84
C GLN A 78 -12.44 -18.98 1.32
N LYS A 79 -11.84 -19.95 2.01
CA LYS A 79 -12.60 -21.04 2.64
C LYS A 79 -13.51 -20.49 3.74
N GLN A 80 -12.99 -19.64 4.63
CA GLN A 80 -13.79 -19.00 5.68
C GLN A 80 -14.95 -18.18 5.11
N ARG A 81 -14.73 -17.43 4.02
CA ARG A 81 -15.75 -16.64 3.32
C ARG A 81 -16.92 -17.47 2.75
N ARG A 82 -16.70 -18.76 2.47
CA ARG A 82 -17.76 -19.67 2.01
C ARG A 82 -18.63 -20.17 3.17
N GLU A 83 -18.07 -20.18 4.37
CA GLU A 83 -18.71 -20.68 5.59
C GLU A 83 -19.37 -19.55 6.40
N SER A 84 -18.80 -18.34 6.36
CA SER A 84 -19.28 -17.16 7.10
C SER A 84 -18.87 -15.86 6.39
N LEU A 85 -19.37 -14.71 6.85
CA LEU A 85 -18.88 -13.40 6.42
C LEU A 85 -17.79 -12.91 7.40
N PRO A 86 -16.50 -13.17 7.15
CA PRO A 86 -15.44 -12.72 8.03
C PRO A 86 -15.40 -11.18 8.08
N LYS A 87 -15.15 -10.66 9.28
CA LYS A 87 -14.89 -9.24 9.52
C LYS A 87 -13.55 -9.11 10.26
N PRO A 88 -12.58 -8.33 9.76
CA PRO A 88 -12.60 -7.56 8.50
C PRO A 88 -12.57 -8.45 7.24
N LYS A 89 -13.03 -7.89 6.11
CA LYS A 89 -12.72 -8.46 4.79
C LYS A 89 -11.25 -8.23 4.44
N ILE A 90 -10.60 -9.16 3.76
CA ILE A 90 -9.17 -9.07 3.45
C ILE A 90 -8.93 -9.16 1.94
N ALA A 91 -8.33 -8.12 1.37
CA ALA A 91 -7.71 -8.17 0.04
C ALA A 91 -6.22 -8.48 0.22
N HIS A 92 -5.72 -9.47 -0.51
CA HIS A 92 -4.34 -9.93 -0.37
C HIS A 92 -3.52 -9.43 -1.54
N PHE A 93 -2.38 -8.79 -1.27
CA PHE A 93 -1.44 -8.38 -2.32
C PHE A 93 -0.23 -9.32 -2.31
N GLY A 94 0.17 -9.75 -3.51
CA GLY A 94 1.42 -10.47 -3.71
C GLY A 94 2.62 -9.52 -3.72
N THR A 95 3.78 -10.08 -4.00
CA THR A 95 5.04 -9.34 -4.17
C THR A 95 5.72 -9.69 -5.48
N PHE A 96 6.60 -8.81 -5.91
CA PHE A 96 7.44 -8.95 -7.09
C PHE A 96 8.87 -8.51 -6.76
N HIS A 97 9.87 -9.03 -7.47
CA HIS A 97 11.23 -8.49 -7.48
C HIS A 97 11.82 -8.60 -8.89
N VAL A 98 12.44 -7.53 -9.39
CA VAL A 98 12.89 -7.45 -10.80
C VAL A 98 13.99 -8.43 -11.17
N ASP A 99 14.84 -8.78 -10.20
CA ASP A 99 15.92 -9.76 -10.40
C ASP A 99 15.51 -11.22 -10.06
N ASP A 100 14.22 -11.50 -9.79
CA ASP A 100 13.73 -12.89 -9.74
C ASP A 100 13.58 -13.43 -11.17
N PRO A 101 14.34 -14.45 -11.59
CA PRO A 101 14.26 -14.98 -12.97
C PRO A 101 12.88 -15.55 -13.32
N ASP A 102 12.09 -15.94 -12.32
CA ASP A 102 10.78 -16.59 -12.50
C ASP A 102 9.61 -15.64 -12.22
N TRP A 103 9.86 -14.32 -12.12
CA TRP A 103 8.85 -13.34 -11.71
C TRP A 103 7.56 -13.43 -12.55
N LEU A 104 7.68 -13.67 -13.86
CA LEU A 104 6.53 -13.75 -14.77
C LEU A 104 5.64 -14.96 -14.46
N SER A 105 6.23 -16.09 -14.09
CA SER A 105 5.49 -17.27 -13.66
C SER A 105 4.73 -16.98 -12.35
N GLU A 106 5.36 -16.27 -11.43
CA GLU A 106 4.73 -15.88 -10.16
C GLU A 106 3.57 -14.89 -10.35
N ILE A 107 3.70 -13.91 -11.24
CA ILE A 107 2.58 -13.02 -11.60
C ILE A 107 1.40 -13.81 -12.18
N LYS A 108 1.66 -14.75 -13.10
CA LYS A 108 0.61 -15.62 -13.66
C LYS A 108 -0.05 -16.49 -12.60
N ARG A 109 0.72 -16.96 -11.61
CA ARG A 109 0.22 -17.76 -10.50
C ARG A 109 -0.70 -16.96 -9.58
N LEU A 110 -0.30 -15.74 -9.19
CA LEU A 110 -1.12 -14.81 -8.42
C LEU A 110 -2.43 -14.48 -9.15
N ARG A 111 -2.33 -14.12 -10.43
CA ARG A 111 -3.48 -13.83 -11.30
C ARG A 111 -4.45 -15.00 -11.37
N SER A 112 -3.94 -16.22 -11.58
CA SER A 112 -4.77 -17.44 -11.67
C SER A 112 -5.46 -17.78 -10.35
N ALA A 113 -4.86 -17.45 -9.21
CA ALA A 113 -5.49 -17.61 -7.90
C ALA A 113 -6.57 -16.56 -7.61
N GLY A 114 -6.59 -15.46 -8.36
CA GLY A 114 -7.52 -14.34 -8.17
C GLY A 114 -6.98 -13.20 -7.31
N ILE A 115 -5.67 -13.17 -7.03
CA ILE A 115 -5.01 -12.02 -6.39
C ILE A 115 -5.07 -10.81 -7.34
N LYS A 116 -5.38 -9.62 -6.79
CA LYS A 116 -5.62 -8.39 -7.57
C LYS A 116 -4.63 -7.28 -7.33
N GLY A 117 -3.65 -7.47 -6.45
CA GLY A 117 -2.64 -6.45 -6.22
C GLY A 117 -1.25 -6.99 -5.91
N ILE A 118 -0.28 -6.10 -6.08
CA ILE A 118 1.15 -6.35 -5.86
C ILE A 118 1.72 -5.18 -5.06
N LYS A 119 2.47 -5.48 -3.99
CA LYS A 119 3.21 -4.48 -3.22
C LYS A 119 4.65 -4.38 -3.73
N LEU A 120 5.13 -3.15 -3.86
CA LEU A 120 6.54 -2.81 -4.08
C LEU A 120 7.01 -1.88 -2.95
N HIS A 121 8.23 -2.13 -2.49
CA HIS A 121 8.95 -1.26 -1.56
C HIS A 121 10.36 -0.99 -2.11
N PRO A 122 10.52 -0.02 -3.02
CA PRO A 122 11.76 0.20 -3.77
C PRO A 122 13.02 0.29 -2.90
N GLU A 123 12.95 0.99 -1.76
CA GLU A 123 14.04 1.21 -0.81
C GLU A 123 14.48 -0.08 -0.14
N PHE A 124 13.53 -0.94 0.28
CA PHE A 124 13.86 -2.22 0.92
C PHE A 124 14.20 -3.32 -0.07
N GLN A 125 13.71 -3.22 -1.30
CA GLN A 125 14.01 -4.16 -2.36
C GLN A 125 15.28 -3.76 -3.15
N SER A 126 15.84 -2.58 -2.90
CA SER A 126 16.94 -2.01 -3.69
C SER A 126 16.62 -1.92 -5.18
N ILE A 127 15.36 -1.58 -5.52
CA ILE A 127 14.86 -1.47 -6.89
C ILE A 127 14.68 0.00 -7.23
N ASP A 128 15.44 0.52 -8.19
CA ASP A 128 15.16 1.84 -8.77
C ASP A 128 13.90 1.76 -9.66
N LEU A 129 12.86 2.57 -9.42
CA LEU A 129 11.66 2.64 -10.26
C LEU A 129 11.93 3.11 -11.71
N ALA A 130 13.08 3.73 -11.98
CA ALA A 130 13.55 4.07 -13.31
C ALA A 130 14.33 2.92 -13.99
N ASN A 131 14.50 1.77 -13.33
CA ASN A 131 15.19 0.62 -13.91
C ASN A 131 14.41 0.11 -15.14
N PRO A 132 15.02 0.08 -16.34
CA PRO A 132 14.33 -0.36 -17.56
C PRO A 132 13.89 -1.83 -17.51
N LYS A 133 14.50 -2.66 -16.64
CA LYS A 133 14.05 -4.04 -16.42
C LYS A 133 12.64 -4.14 -15.81
N LEU A 134 12.11 -3.05 -15.24
CA LEU A 134 10.73 -3.00 -14.73
C LEU A 134 9.69 -2.78 -15.83
N MET A 135 10.08 -2.29 -17.01
CA MET A 135 9.12 -1.99 -18.09
C MET A 135 8.28 -3.21 -18.49
N PRO A 136 8.86 -4.42 -18.69
CA PRO A 136 8.06 -5.61 -18.99
C PRO A 136 7.09 -5.99 -17.86
N PHE A 137 7.47 -5.72 -16.60
CA PHE A 137 6.59 -5.98 -15.46
C PHE A 137 5.39 -5.04 -15.47
N PHE A 138 5.59 -3.72 -15.65
CA PHE A 138 4.50 -2.77 -15.71
C PHE A 138 3.55 -3.07 -16.87
N GLU A 139 4.08 -3.41 -18.05
CA GLU A 139 3.26 -3.81 -19.20
C GLU A 139 2.42 -5.07 -18.91
N GLU A 140 2.98 -6.06 -18.22
CA GLU A 140 2.31 -7.33 -17.90
C GLU A 140 1.13 -7.17 -16.91
N VAL A 141 1.17 -6.15 -16.04
CA VAL A 141 0.24 -6.02 -14.92
C VAL A 141 -0.70 -4.81 -15.02
N LYS A 142 -0.47 -3.91 -15.98
CA LYS A 142 -1.17 -2.61 -16.07
C LYS A 142 -2.69 -2.71 -16.15
N ASP A 143 -3.22 -3.77 -16.77
CA ASP A 143 -4.64 -3.88 -17.07
C ASP A 143 -5.44 -4.58 -15.96
N ASP A 144 -4.80 -5.35 -15.07
CA ASP A 144 -5.53 -6.24 -14.15
C ASP A 144 -5.04 -6.29 -12.70
N PHE A 145 -3.89 -5.68 -12.38
CA PHE A 145 -3.42 -5.52 -11.00
C PHE A 145 -3.48 -4.07 -10.52
N VAL A 146 -3.64 -3.91 -9.21
CA VAL A 146 -3.38 -2.67 -8.46
C VAL A 146 -1.98 -2.75 -7.84
N LEU A 147 -1.13 -1.78 -8.15
CA LEU A 147 0.22 -1.69 -7.59
C LEU A 147 0.21 -0.77 -6.37
N MET A 148 0.47 -1.31 -5.18
CA MET A 148 0.77 -0.50 -4.00
C MET A 148 2.28 -0.24 -3.99
N ILE A 149 2.70 1.02 -4.07
CA ILE A 149 4.13 1.36 -4.19
C ILE A 149 4.50 2.32 -3.05
N HIS A 150 5.50 1.95 -2.26
CA HIS A 150 6.14 2.91 -1.36
C HIS A 150 6.85 3.99 -2.19
N VAL A 151 6.59 5.26 -1.88
CA VAL A 151 7.18 6.39 -2.60
C VAL A 151 7.78 7.36 -1.59
N GLY A 152 9.03 7.76 -1.82
CA GLY A 152 9.76 8.66 -0.96
C GLY A 152 10.46 7.93 0.19
N ASP A 153 11.25 8.68 0.96
CA ASP A 153 12.10 8.16 2.02
C ASP A 153 12.48 9.33 2.96
N PRO A 154 12.81 9.11 4.25
CA PRO A 154 13.19 10.19 5.17
C PRO A 154 14.34 11.06 4.68
N LYS A 155 15.27 10.48 3.92
CA LYS A 155 16.34 11.23 3.27
C LYS A 155 15.94 11.58 1.84
N VAL A 156 15.39 12.79 1.68
CA VAL A 156 14.96 13.33 0.38
C VAL A 156 16.14 13.60 -0.55
N SER A 157 16.15 12.92 -1.70
CA SER A 157 17.12 13.04 -2.76
C SER A 157 16.47 12.72 -4.12
N PRO A 158 16.80 13.44 -5.21
CA PRO A 158 16.32 13.08 -6.54
C PRO A 158 16.78 11.68 -7.01
N ASN A 159 17.80 11.12 -6.34
CA ASN A 159 18.36 9.79 -6.61
C ASN A 159 17.76 8.68 -5.73
N ASN A 160 16.78 8.98 -4.85
CA ASN A 160 16.07 7.91 -4.13
C ASN A 160 15.48 6.91 -5.13
N LEU A 161 15.37 5.66 -4.70
CA LEU A 161 14.94 4.55 -5.56
C LEU A 161 13.50 4.75 -6.03
N SER A 162 12.65 5.31 -5.16
CA SER A 162 11.33 5.85 -5.49
C SER A 162 11.29 7.37 -5.35
N THR A 163 10.61 8.06 -6.28
CA THR A 163 10.28 9.49 -6.18
C THR A 163 8.98 9.77 -6.94
N PRO A 164 8.27 10.88 -6.63
CA PRO A 164 7.08 11.26 -7.40
C PRO A 164 7.35 11.42 -8.91
N LYS A 165 8.54 11.90 -9.28
CA LYS A 165 8.97 11.98 -10.69
C LYS A 165 9.03 10.61 -11.36
N LYS A 166 9.54 9.59 -10.67
CA LYS A 166 9.59 8.22 -11.22
C LYS A 166 8.19 7.62 -11.36
N ILE A 167 7.28 7.89 -10.42
CA ILE A 167 5.86 7.51 -10.56
C ILE A 167 5.22 8.22 -11.75
N ALA A 168 5.44 9.52 -11.92
CA ALA A 168 4.92 10.28 -13.05
C ALA A 168 5.37 9.67 -14.39
N ASN A 169 6.63 9.26 -14.50
CA ASN A 169 7.14 8.58 -15.69
C ASN A 169 6.44 7.23 -15.93
N ILE A 170 6.15 6.45 -14.88
CA ILE A 170 5.42 5.18 -15.04
C ILE A 170 4.02 5.45 -15.61
N LEU A 171 3.31 6.44 -15.07
CA LEU A 171 1.98 6.82 -15.57
C LEU A 171 2.00 7.29 -17.03
N ASP A 172 3.07 7.99 -17.45
CA ASP A 172 3.22 8.45 -18.84
C ASP A 172 3.48 7.29 -19.81
N ASN A 173 4.24 6.27 -19.37
CA ASN A 173 4.62 5.13 -20.21
C ASN A 173 3.55 4.03 -20.21
N PHE A 174 2.74 3.91 -19.16
CA PHE A 174 1.73 2.86 -19.00
C PHE A 174 0.34 3.46 -18.67
N PRO A 175 -0.31 4.18 -19.61
CA PRO A 175 -1.64 4.76 -19.38
C PRO A 175 -2.65 3.70 -18.92
N GLY A 176 -3.41 4.02 -17.87
CA GLY A 176 -4.43 3.13 -17.28
C GLY A 176 -3.90 2.19 -16.19
N ILE A 177 -2.59 2.15 -15.94
CA ILE A 177 -2.03 1.39 -14.81
C ILE A 177 -2.61 1.88 -13.48
N LYS A 178 -3.06 0.95 -12.63
CA LYS A 178 -3.61 1.29 -11.32
C LYS A 178 -2.50 1.29 -10.28
N ILE A 179 -2.13 2.47 -9.80
CA ILE A 179 -1.13 2.65 -8.75
C ILE A 179 -1.78 3.28 -7.52
N ILE A 180 -1.53 2.71 -6.35
CA ILE A 180 -1.64 3.38 -5.05
C ILE A 180 -0.24 3.84 -4.66
N ALA A 181 0.03 5.13 -4.75
CA ALA A 181 1.29 5.73 -4.33
C ALA A 181 1.19 6.12 -2.86
N ALA A 182 1.96 5.44 -2.02
CA ALA A 182 1.85 5.58 -0.58
C ALA A 182 2.26 6.96 -0.06
N HIS A 183 1.82 7.27 1.16
CA HIS A 183 2.26 8.45 1.92
C HIS A 183 1.92 9.77 1.23
N LEU A 184 0.68 9.86 0.79
CA LEU A 184 0.14 10.93 -0.05
C LEU A 184 1.01 11.14 -1.29
N GLY A 185 1.40 10.05 -1.94
CA GLY A 185 2.16 10.04 -3.19
C GLY A 185 3.68 10.22 -3.07
N GLY A 186 4.23 10.45 -1.86
CA GLY A 186 5.66 10.62 -1.68
C GLY A 186 6.06 11.12 -0.29
N LEU A 187 6.46 10.21 0.61
CA LEU A 187 6.93 10.51 1.95
C LEU A 187 8.04 11.58 1.91
N TYR A 188 7.77 12.77 2.48
CA TYR A 188 8.61 13.97 2.45
C TYR A 188 8.91 14.60 1.07
N PHE A 189 8.29 14.11 -0.01
CA PHE A 189 8.38 14.69 -1.36
C PHE A 189 7.11 15.47 -1.76
N TRP A 190 6.32 15.97 -0.81
CA TRP A 190 4.97 16.48 -1.09
C TRP A 190 4.91 17.70 -2.03
N GLU A 191 5.96 18.52 -2.12
CA GLU A 191 6.02 19.59 -3.13
C GLU A 191 6.12 19.02 -4.57
N ASP A 192 6.88 17.93 -4.75
CA ASP A 192 6.94 17.20 -6.00
C ASP A 192 5.62 16.47 -6.27
N VAL A 193 4.96 15.94 -5.23
CA VAL A 193 3.62 15.36 -5.37
C VAL A 193 2.64 16.41 -5.91
N TYR A 194 2.58 17.58 -5.29
CA TYR A 194 1.69 18.67 -5.73
C TYR A 194 1.94 19.05 -7.19
N SER A 195 3.21 19.08 -7.60
CA SER A 195 3.64 19.52 -8.92
C SER A 195 3.47 18.45 -10.01
N LEU A 196 3.76 17.18 -9.69
CA LEU A 196 3.93 16.10 -10.67
C LEU A 196 2.81 15.05 -10.62
N LEU A 197 2.16 14.83 -9.48
CA LEU A 197 1.20 13.73 -9.29
C LEU A 197 -0.23 14.19 -8.96
N ALA A 198 -0.41 15.27 -8.21
CA ALA A 198 -1.75 15.75 -7.87
C ALA A 198 -2.56 16.10 -9.15
N GLY A 199 -3.79 15.58 -9.23
CA GLY A 199 -4.65 15.66 -10.42
C GLY A 199 -4.40 14.62 -11.52
N ARG A 200 -3.43 13.71 -11.36
CA ARG A 200 -3.20 12.59 -12.29
C ARG A 200 -4.04 11.36 -11.95
N ASP A 201 -4.08 10.39 -12.87
CA ASP A 201 -4.81 9.13 -12.71
C ASP A 201 -3.99 8.10 -11.92
N LEU A 202 -4.00 8.25 -10.60
CA LEU A 202 -3.45 7.32 -9.61
C LEU A 202 -4.19 7.51 -8.30
N TYR A 203 -4.00 6.59 -7.37
CA TYR A 203 -4.50 6.67 -6.02
C TYR A 203 -3.39 7.09 -5.06
N PHE A 204 -3.75 7.80 -4.00
CA PHE A 204 -2.89 8.06 -2.86
C PHE A 204 -3.45 7.37 -1.64
N ASP A 205 -2.62 6.77 -0.79
CA ASP A 205 -3.02 6.50 0.59
C ASP A 205 -2.45 7.58 1.52
N ILE A 206 -3.16 7.93 2.59
CA ILE A 206 -2.75 9.01 3.52
C ILE A 206 -1.82 8.55 4.64
N SER A 207 -1.41 7.28 4.69
CA SER A 207 -0.62 6.75 5.80
C SER A 207 0.68 7.53 5.99
N SER A 208 1.10 7.76 7.24
CA SER A 208 2.39 8.40 7.54
C SER A 208 2.62 9.70 6.75
N SER A 209 1.56 10.51 6.54
CA SER A 209 1.66 11.75 5.77
C SER A 209 1.10 12.96 6.52
N LEU A 210 -0.20 12.95 6.84
CA LEU A 210 -0.91 14.13 7.32
C LEU A 210 -0.37 14.68 8.65
N GLU A 211 0.26 13.87 9.49
CA GLU A 211 0.89 14.35 10.73
C GLU A 211 2.28 14.97 10.53
N PHE A 212 2.95 14.64 9.42
CA PHE A 212 4.34 15.01 9.18
C PHE A 212 4.51 16.18 8.22
N MET A 213 3.43 16.55 7.52
CA MET A 213 3.47 17.57 6.48
C MET A 213 2.78 18.87 6.90
N ASP A 214 3.13 19.95 6.20
CA ASP A 214 2.42 21.22 6.29
C ASP A 214 0.95 21.06 5.89
N GLN A 215 0.04 21.60 6.71
CA GLN A 215 -1.40 21.40 6.53
C GLN A 215 -1.96 22.17 5.33
N ASP A 216 -1.35 23.31 4.97
CA ASP A 216 -1.76 24.04 3.77
C ASP A 216 -1.33 23.32 2.50
N LEU A 217 -0.13 22.73 2.49
CA LEU A 217 0.30 21.86 1.39
C LEU A 217 -0.58 20.61 1.28
N ALA A 218 -0.92 19.95 2.40
CA ALA A 218 -1.82 18.81 2.42
C ALA A 218 -3.17 19.15 1.80
N ARG A 219 -3.77 20.26 2.25
CA ARG A 219 -5.03 20.78 1.72
C ARG A 219 -4.95 21.06 0.22
N ARG A 220 -3.86 21.64 -0.26
CA ARG A 220 -3.66 21.93 -1.69
C ARG A 220 -3.48 20.66 -2.53
N ILE A 221 -2.76 19.65 -2.03
CA ILE A 221 -2.61 18.37 -2.73
C ILE A 221 -3.96 17.68 -2.83
N ILE A 222 -4.67 17.53 -1.71
CA ILE A 222 -5.97 16.87 -1.67
C ILE A 222 -6.99 17.62 -2.54
N ALA A 223 -7.06 18.95 -2.46
CA ALA A 223 -7.99 19.74 -3.27
C ALA A 223 -7.67 19.72 -4.77
N LYS A 224 -6.40 19.50 -5.15
CA LYS A 224 -5.99 19.38 -6.56
C LYS A 224 -6.18 17.95 -7.10
N HIS A 225 -6.23 16.96 -6.22
CA HIS A 225 -6.39 15.56 -6.59
C HIS A 225 -7.87 15.15 -6.52
N ASP A 226 -8.21 14.06 -7.20
CA ASP A 226 -9.57 13.53 -7.14
C ASP A 226 -9.83 12.90 -5.77
N ILE A 227 -10.83 13.40 -5.04
CA ILE A 227 -11.16 12.86 -3.72
C ILE A 227 -11.54 11.39 -3.77
N GLU A 228 -12.04 10.89 -4.90
CA GLU A 228 -12.39 9.48 -5.09
C GLU A 228 -11.15 8.56 -5.15
N LYS A 229 -9.95 9.16 -5.29
CA LYS A 229 -8.68 8.46 -5.42
C LYS A 229 -7.77 8.62 -4.19
N ILE A 230 -8.30 9.14 -3.09
CA ILE A 230 -7.57 9.26 -1.82
C ILE A 230 -8.08 8.18 -0.85
N LEU A 231 -7.17 7.36 -0.36
CA LEU A 231 -7.45 6.17 0.43
C LEU A 231 -6.93 6.34 1.86
N PHE A 232 -7.65 5.78 2.81
CA PHE A 232 -7.14 5.57 4.16
C PHE A 232 -6.19 4.38 4.20
N GLY A 233 -5.06 4.54 4.88
CA GLY A 233 -4.18 3.43 5.27
C GLY A 233 -3.36 3.82 6.49
N SER A 234 -2.99 2.87 7.35
CA SER A 234 -2.24 3.20 8.58
C SER A 234 -0.73 2.97 8.51
N ASP A 235 -0.24 2.19 7.53
CA ASP A 235 1.14 1.70 7.48
C ASP A 235 1.50 0.84 8.72
N PHE A 236 0.55 0.01 9.17
CA PHE A 236 0.76 -0.96 10.24
C PHE A 236 1.90 -1.92 9.86
N PRO A 237 2.88 -2.21 10.75
CA PRO A 237 2.85 -2.03 12.20
C PRO A 237 3.51 -0.75 12.72
N LEU A 238 3.93 0.21 11.89
CA LEU A 238 4.51 1.45 12.40
C LEU A 238 3.47 2.29 13.14
N LYS A 239 2.22 2.31 12.63
CA LYS A 239 1.06 2.91 13.29
C LYS A 239 -0.18 2.04 13.18
N SER A 240 -1.04 2.14 14.19
CA SER A 240 -2.34 1.46 14.15
C SER A 240 -3.38 2.23 13.33
N PRO A 241 -4.43 1.54 12.83
CA PRO A 241 -5.53 2.19 12.15
C PRO A 241 -6.22 3.26 13.01
N LEU A 242 -6.33 3.05 14.32
CA LEU A 242 -6.90 4.05 15.23
C LEU A 242 -6.04 5.32 15.32
N GLN A 243 -4.71 5.17 15.40
CA GLN A 243 -3.81 6.33 15.46
C GLN A 243 -3.91 7.19 14.20
N GLU A 244 -3.93 6.55 13.01
CA GLU A 244 -4.05 7.29 11.75
C GLU A 244 -5.47 7.85 11.55
N PHE A 245 -6.50 7.14 12.01
CA PHE A 245 -7.88 7.64 12.03
C PHE A 245 -7.99 8.95 12.80
N GLU A 246 -7.41 9.03 14.00
CA GLU A 246 -7.45 10.25 14.80
C GLU A 246 -6.74 11.43 14.12
N VAL A 247 -5.72 11.18 13.29
CA VAL A 247 -5.07 12.22 12.49
C VAL A 247 -6.05 12.75 11.44
N LEU A 248 -6.68 11.85 10.67
CA LEU A 248 -7.68 12.22 9.65
C LEU A 248 -8.89 12.94 10.27
N ASP A 249 -9.40 12.47 11.41
CA ASP A 249 -10.57 13.03 12.07
C ASP A 249 -10.33 14.48 12.54
N ARG A 250 -9.10 14.79 12.94
CA ARG A 250 -8.70 16.15 13.37
C ARG A 250 -8.58 17.15 12.23
N ILE A 251 -8.62 16.73 10.95
CA ILE A 251 -8.51 17.63 9.80
C ILE A 251 -9.80 18.48 9.66
N PRO A 252 -9.75 19.82 9.84
CA PRO A 252 -10.95 20.65 9.89
C PRO A 252 -11.47 21.08 8.51
N TRP A 253 -10.62 21.01 7.48
CA TRP A 253 -10.93 21.46 6.12
C TRP A 253 -11.46 20.34 5.21
N LEU A 254 -11.55 19.11 5.72
CA LEU A 254 -12.27 18.01 5.07
C LEU A 254 -13.69 17.93 5.63
N SER A 255 -14.68 17.88 4.74
CA SER A 255 -16.06 17.60 5.09
C SER A 255 -16.23 16.16 5.58
N SER A 256 -17.34 15.89 6.28
CA SER A 256 -17.67 14.53 6.72
C SER A 256 -17.80 13.54 5.56
N MET A 257 -18.31 13.99 4.41
CA MET A 257 -18.45 13.15 3.21
C MET A 257 -17.08 12.78 2.64
N GLU A 258 -16.16 13.75 2.54
CA GLU A 258 -14.80 13.48 2.05
C GLU A 258 -14.04 12.55 2.99
N LYS A 259 -14.18 12.73 4.32
CA LYS A 259 -13.62 11.80 5.31
C LYS A 259 -14.20 10.39 5.15
N GLU A 260 -15.52 10.25 4.97
CA GLU A 260 -16.16 8.94 4.76
C GLU A 260 -15.64 8.26 3.48
N ARG A 261 -15.44 9.03 2.40
CA ARG A 261 -14.84 8.52 1.16
C ARG A 261 -13.44 7.97 1.39
N ILE A 262 -12.58 8.77 2.02
CA ILE A 262 -11.20 8.40 2.34
C ILE A 262 -11.17 7.15 3.25
N LEU A 263 -12.00 7.13 4.30
CA LEU A 263 -12.03 6.07 5.31
C LEU A 263 -12.36 4.68 4.77
N GLY A 264 -13.01 4.56 3.61
CA GLY A 264 -13.17 3.23 3.03
C GLY A 264 -13.95 3.13 1.73
N LEU A 265 -14.84 4.06 1.39
CA LEU A 265 -15.66 3.94 0.18
C LEU A 265 -14.78 3.86 -1.08
N ASN A 266 -13.75 4.71 -1.16
CA ASN A 266 -12.82 4.73 -2.29
C ASN A 266 -12.05 3.40 -2.41
N CYS A 267 -11.59 2.82 -1.30
CA CYS A 267 -10.87 1.55 -1.32
C CYS A 267 -11.78 0.40 -1.75
N ALA A 268 -13.04 0.39 -1.28
CA ALA A 268 -14.03 -0.61 -1.71
C ALA A 268 -14.39 -0.49 -3.19
N GLU A 269 -14.42 0.71 -3.76
CA GLU A 269 -14.61 0.93 -5.19
C GLU A 269 -13.44 0.42 -6.03
N LEU A 270 -12.20 0.68 -5.58
CA LEU A 270 -10.98 0.20 -6.22
C LEU A 270 -10.83 -1.32 -6.14
N LEU A 271 -11.17 -1.92 -4.99
CA LEU A 271 -11.05 -3.35 -4.69
C LEU A 271 -12.44 -3.92 -4.34
N PRO A 272 -13.25 -4.33 -5.34
CA PRO A 272 -14.64 -4.75 -5.12
C PRO A 272 -14.83 -5.93 -4.16
N GLU A 273 -13.80 -6.75 -3.94
CA GLU A 273 -13.82 -7.84 -2.95
C GLU A 273 -13.98 -7.39 -1.49
N LEU A 274 -13.74 -6.09 -1.23
CA LEU A 274 -13.92 -5.42 0.05
C LEU A 274 -15.30 -4.73 0.20
N LYS A 275 -16.10 -4.61 -0.86
CA LYS A 275 -17.48 -4.06 -0.77
C LYS A 275 -18.33 -4.94 0.13
N LEU A 276 -19.16 -4.34 0.99
CA LEU A 276 -20.07 -5.02 1.93
C LEU A 276 -21.03 -5.96 1.20
#